data_AF-A0A2N8RCK4-F1
#
_entry.id   AF-A0A2N8RCK4-F1
#
_cell.length_a   1.000
_cell.length_b   1.000
_cell.length_c   1.000
_cell.angle_alpha   90.00
_cell.angle_beta   90.00
_cell.angle_gamma   90.00
#
_symmetry.space_group_name_H-M   'P 1'
#
loop_
_entity.id
_entity.type
_entity.pdbx_description
1 polymer ?
#
loop_
_entity_poly.entity_id
_entity_poly.type
_entity_poly.pdbx_seq_one_letter_code
_entity_poly.pdbx_strand_id
1 'polypeptide(L)'
;MRSALFSLLFILSIPAFAEIYKYTDASGNTVFTNQPPEGVQADTVDLPPANTVNIRTAEPPPPLPDRQQTQQTPYQTLRVTGIPDEEALRANNGTFVVSALLEPQLQRGHTLRFLLDGIPQAAPSPATSLQLNNIERGDHRLQVEVLSGDRVIQRSEAELFTVQRVNTSSPALRPPPPKPKPAS
;
A
#
# COMPACT_ATOMS: atom_id res chain seq x y z
N MET A 1 -50.02 -12.41 9.36
CA MET A 1 -49.69 -10.97 9.49
C MET A 1 -48.20 -10.67 9.71
N ARG A 2 -47.34 -11.65 10.06
CA ARG A 2 -45.87 -11.44 10.17
C ARG A 2 -45.14 -11.62 8.83
N SER A 3 -45.61 -12.53 7.98
CA SER A 3 -45.07 -12.79 6.64
C SER A 3 -45.29 -11.64 5.65
N ALA A 4 -46.41 -10.91 5.76
CA ALA A 4 -46.66 -9.71 4.96
C ALA A 4 -45.69 -8.56 5.30
N LEU A 5 -45.20 -8.51 6.54
CA LEU A 5 -44.25 -7.49 6.98
C LEU A 5 -42.84 -7.73 6.40
N PHE A 6 -42.44 -8.99 6.20
CA PHE A 6 -41.16 -9.35 5.59
C PHE A 6 -41.13 -9.12 4.08
N SER A 7 -42.24 -9.34 3.35
CA SER A 7 -42.33 -8.99 1.93
C SER A 7 -42.34 -7.48 1.69
N LEU A 8 -42.89 -6.69 2.61
CA LEU A 8 -42.84 -5.23 2.53
C LEU A 8 -41.41 -4.69 2.73
N LEU A 9 -40.60 -5.35 3.57
CA LEU A 9 -39.23 -4.92 3.86
C LEU A 9 -38.28 -5.09 2.66
N PHE A 10 -38.53 -6.07 1.79
CA PHE A 10 -37.64 -6.40 0.66
C PHE A 10 -37.83 -5.47 -0.56
N ILE A 11 -38.98 -4.80 -0.68
CA ILE A 11 -39.29 -3.89 -1.80
C ILE A 11 -38.58 -2.53 -1.65
N LEU A 12 -38.03 -2.22 -0.47
CA LEU A 12 -37.44 -0.91 -0.17
C LEU A 12 -35.93 -0.80 -0.39
N SER A 13 -35.28 -1.80 -0.99
CA SER A 13 -33.83 -1.79 -1.23
C SER A 13 -33.50 -1.29 -2.63
N ILE A 14 -33.56 0.03 -2.84
CA ILE A 14 -33.09 0.68 -4.07
C ILE A 14 -31.58 0.94 -3.96
N PRO A 15 -30.74 0.53 -4.93
CA PRO A 15 -29.32 0.91 -4.95
C PRO A 15 -29.19 2.38 -5.36
N ALA A 16 -28.54 3.20 -4.52
CA ALA A 16 -28.18 4.58 -4.85
C ALA A 16 -26.86 4.61 -5.62
N PHE A 17 -26.90 4.99 -6.90
CA PHE A 17 -25.69 5.33 -7.67
C PHE A 17 -25.32 6.79 -7.38
N ALA A 18 -24.16 7.01 -6.76
CA ALA A 18 -23.60 8.34 -6.56
C ALA A 18 -22.50 8.57 -7.61
N GLU A 19 -22.80 9.37 -8.62
CA GLU A 19 -21.78 9.89 -9.55
C GLU A 19 -21.12 11.12 -8.92
N ILE A 20 -19.81 11.07 -8.71
CA ILE A 20 -19.03 12.15 -8.09
C ILE A 20 -18.33 12.92 -9.20
N TYR A 21 -18.71 14.18 -9.40
CA TYR A 21 -18.05 15.08 -10.35
C TYR A 21 -17.08 16.01 -9.60
N LYS A 22 -15.88 16.13 -10.14
CA LYS A 22 -14.79 16.96 -9.61
C LYS A 22 -14.43 18.00 -10.65
N TYR A 23 -14.40 19.27 -10.26
CA TYR A 23 -13.74 20.31 -11.05
C TYR A 23 -12.83 21.15 -10.16
N THR A 24 -11.87 21.80 -10.80
CA THR A 24 -10.88 22.65 -10.14
C THR A 24 -11.29 24.09 -10.40
N ASP A 25 -11.44 24.89 -9.33
CA ASP A 25 -11.71 26.32 -9.48
C ASP A 25 -10.45 27.10 -9.90
N ALA A 26 -10.62 28.34 -10.33
CA ALA A 26 -9.53 29.19 -10.80
C ALA A 26 -8.55 29.65 -9.68
N SER A 27 -8.74 29.21 -8.43
CA SER A 27 -7.84 29.45 -7.30
C SER A 27 -7.10 28.18 -6.85
N GLY A 28 -7.24 27.07 -7.58
CA GLY A 28 -6.55 25.81 -7.32
C GLY A 28 -7.16 24.95 -6.21
N ASN A 29 -8.37 25.28 -5.73
CA ASN A 29 -9.05 24.49 -4.72
C ASN A 29 -10.09 23.54 -5.36
N THR A 30 -10.21 22.35 -4.76
CA THR A 30 -11.12 21.30 -5.25
C THR A 30 -12.45 21.43 -4.51
N VAL A 31 -13.51 21.77 -5.24
CA VAL A 31 -14.86 21.96 -4.68
C VAL A 31 -15.83 20.94 -5.29
N PHE A 32 -16.64 20.30 -4.45
CA PHE A 32 -17.66 19.32 -4.84
C PHE A 32 -19.04 19.99 -4.79
N THR A 33 -19.80 19.96 -5.90
CA THR A 33 -21.14 20.58 -5.97
C THR A 33 -22.08 19.72 -6.83
N ASN A 34 -23.39 19.84 -6.57
CA ASN A 34 -24.44 18.98 -7.11
C ASN A 34 -25.62 19.75 -7.76
N GLN A 35 -25.42 20.98 -8.25
CA GLN A 35 -26.49 21.73 -8.95
C GLN A 35 -25.95 22.83 -9.90
N PRO A 36 -26.50 22.99 -11.13
CA PRO A 36 -26.16 24.09 -12.04
C PRO A 36 -27.17 25.25 -11.90
N PRO A 37 -26.72 26.52 -11.94
CA PRO A 37 -27.60 27.64 -12.28
C PRO A 37 -27.28 28.20 -13.67
N GLU A 38 -28.33 28.33 -14.50
CA GLU A 38 -28.34 29.04 -15.77
C GLU A 38 -28.39 30.56 -15.59
N GLY A 39 -27.85 31.28 -16.58
CA GLY A 39 -28.40 32.57 -17.01
C GLY A 39 -27.76 33.84 -16.46
N VAL A 40 -26.69 34.33 -17.09
CA VAL A 40 -26.39 35.77 -17.14
C VAL A 40 -25.80 36.17 -18.50
N GLN A 41 -26.35 37.26 -19.03
CA GLN A 41 -26.01 37.94 -20.29
C GLN A 41 -24.79 38.85 -20.16
N ALA A 42 -24.02 38.90 -21.26
CA ALA A 42 -23.21 39.99 -21.81
C ALA A 42 -22.03 40.61 -21.01
N ASP A 43 -20.84 40.63 -21.63
CA ASP A 43 -20.29 41.84 -22.25
C ASP A 43 -19.13 41.49 -23.19
N THR A 44 -19.15 42.04 -24.40
CA THR A 44 -18.11 41.83 -25.42
C THR A 44 -16.87 42.61 -25.04
N VAL A 45 -15.86 41.92 -24.52
CA VAL A 45 -14.51 42.47 -24.34
C VAL A 45 -13.75 42.33 -25.65
N ASP A 46 -13.43 43.47 -26.27
CA ASP A 46 -12.58 43.53 -27.47
C ASP A 46 -11.12 43.28 -27.05
N LEU A 47 -10.63 42.08 -27.32
CA LEU A 47 -9.26 41.68 -27.02
C LEU A 47 -8.34 42.07 -28.20
N PRO A 48 -7.20 42.74 -27.95
CA PRO A 48 -6.22 43.02 -29.00
C PRO A 48 -5.70 41.70 -29.62
N PRO A 49 -5.28 41.70 -30.89
CA PRO A 49 -4.93 40.48 -31.61
C PRO A 49 -3.85 39.70 -30.86
N ALA A 50 -4.15 38.45 -30.52
CA ALA A 50 -3.21 37.55 -29.89
C ALA A 50 -2.02 37.29 -30.83
N ASN A 51 -0.80 37.42 -30.31
CA ASN A 51 0.40 36.96 -30.99
C ASN A 51 0.29 35.44 -31.21
N THR A 52 -0.07 35.04 -32.42
CA THR A 52 -0.06 33.64 -32.84
C THR A 52 1.38 33.21 -33.08
N VAL A 53 1.96 32.50 -32.11
CA VAL A 53 3.06 31.58 -32.41
C VAL A 53 2.43 30.34 -33.05
N ASN A 54 2.89 29.97 -34.24
CA ASN A 54 2.49 28.75 -34.92
C ASN A 54 2.92 27.54 -34.07
N ILE A 55 2.03 27.05 -33.21
CA ILE A 55 2.22 25.78 -32.52
C ILE A 55 2.03 24.72 -33.58
N ARG A 56 3.15 24.20 -34.11
CA ARG A 56 3.14 22.95 -34.85
C ARG A 56 2.55 21.90 -33.93
N THR A 57 1.38 21.40 -34.29
CA THR A 57 0.73 20.26 -33.64
C THR A 57 1.76 19.14 -33.57
N ALA A 58 2.19 18.76 -32.36
CA ALA A 58 3.01 17.58 -32.18
C ALA A 58 2.21 16.39 -32.69
N GLU A 59 2.86 15.56 -33.50
CA GLU A 59 2.28 14.35 -34.06
C GLU A 59 1.75 13.46 -32.91
N PRO A 60 0.57 12.83 -33.06
CA PRO A 60 0.05 11.95 -32.03
C PRO A 60 1.08 10.88 -31.69
N PRO A 61 1.30 10.55 -30.40
CA PRO A 61 2.17 9.44 -30.04
C PRO A 61 1.66 8.17 -30.74
N PRO A 62 2.56 7.29 -31.22
CA PRO A 62 2.16 6.06 -31.89
C PRO A 62 1.23 5.25 -30.97
N PRO A 63 0.26 4.51 -31.55
CA PRO A 63 -0.64 3.67 -30.78
C PRO A 63 0.19 2.72 -29.91
N LEU A 64 -0.16 2.66 -28.62
CA LEU A 64 0.43 1.69 -27.71
C LEU A 64 0.23 0.31 -28.34
N PRO A 65 1.29 -0.52 -28.48
CA PRO A 65 1.10 -1.88 -28.98
C PRO A 65 0.08 -2.57 -28.10
N ASP A 66 -0.84 -3.32 -28.75
CA ASP A 66 -1.78 -4.19 -28.06
C ASP A 66 -1.05 -4.92 -26.95
N ARG A 67 -1.64 -4.95 -25.75
CA ARG A 67 -1.19 -5.81 -24.65
C ARG A 67 -1.27 -7.24 -25.16
N GLN A 68 -0.27 -7.68 -25.91
CA GLN A 68 0.01 -9.07 -26.11
C GLN A 68 0.05 -9.64 -24.71
N GLN A 69 -0.89 -10.54 -24.47
CA GLN A 69 -0.98 -11.34 -23.27
C GLN A 69 0.35 -12.09 -23.20
N THR A 70 1.34 -11.46 -22.57
CA THR A 70 2.69 -12.00 -22.46
C THR A 70 2.50 -13.35 -21.82
N GLN A 71 2.88 -14.41 -22.54
CA GLN A 71 2.91 -15.76 -22.00
C GLN A 71 3.54 -15.66 -20.61
N GLN A 72 2.72 -15.90 -19.58
CA GLN A 72 3.11 -15.73 -18.19
C GLN A 72 4.12 -16.82 -17.88
N THR A 73 5.39 -16.55 -18.14
CA THR A 73 6.46 -17.45 -17.75
C THR A 73 6.56 -17.41 -16.23
N PRO A 74 6.43 -18.56 -15.56
CA PRO A 74 6.53 -18.61 -14.11
C PRO A 74 7.92 -18.16 -13.67
N TYR A 75 8.01 -17.62 -12.47
CA TYR A 75 9.29 -17.27 -11.86
C TYR A 75 9.97 -18.56 -11.41
N GLN A 76 11.17 -18.80 -11.92
CA GLN A 76 11.97 -19.98 -11.58
C GLN A 76 12.46 -19.88 -10.14
N THR A 77 12.88 -18.67 -9.74
CA THR A 77 13.25 -18.34 -8.38
C THR A 77 12.23 -17.35 -7.82
N LEU A 78 11.71 -17.63 -6.63
CA LEU A 78 10.90 -16.69 -5.84
C LEU A 78 11.12 -16.98 -4.36
N ARG A 79 11.96 -16.18 -3.70
CA ARG A 79 12.25 -16.34 -2.27
C ARG A 79 12.38 -15.01 -1.55
N VAL A 80 12.13 -15.04 -0.25
CA VAL A 80 12.37 -13.90 0.64
C VAL A 80 13.84 -13.90 1.06
N THR A 81 14.44 -12.71 1.15
CA THR A 81 15.82 -12.50 1.61
C THR A 81 15.89 -11.26 2.49
N GLY A 82 17.04 -11.06 3.15
CA GLY A 82 17.26 -9.88 3.99
C GLY A 82 16.61 -9.95 5.37
N ILE A 83 16.23 -11.15 5.85
CA ILE A 83 15.87 -11.34 7.25
C ILE A 83 17.17 -11.31 8.08
N PRO A 84 17.31 -10.39 9.05
CA PRO A 84 18.47 -10.36 9.94
C PRO A 84 18.51 -11.58 10.87
N ASP A 85 19.66 -11.80 11.49
CA ASP A 85 19.79 -12.76 12.59
C ASP A 85 18.99 -12.33 13.84
N GLU A 86 18.86 -13.26 14.79
CA GLU A 86 18.07 -13.06 16.00
C GLU A 86 18.60 -11.89 16.86
N GLU A 87 19.93 -11.73 16.93
CA GLU A 87 20.58 -10.64 17.65
C GLU A 87 20.22 -9.26 17.08
N ALA A 88 20.30 -9.10 15.75
CA ALA A 88 19.97 -7.84 15.08
C ALA A 88 18.47 -7.54 15.14
N LEU A 89 17.62 -8.55 15.00
CA LEU A 89 16.17 -8.41 15.16
C LEU A 89 15.81 -7.87 16.54
N ARG A 90 16.48 -8.38 17.59
CA ARG A 90 16.30 -7.90 18.97
C ARG A 90 16.78 -6.46 19.15
N ALA A 91 17.94 -6.11 18.58
CA ALA A 91 18.51 -4.76 18.71
C ALA A 91 17.66 -3.68 18.03
N ASN A 92 17.00 -4.04 16.92
CA ASN A 92 16.22 -3.12 16.10
C ASN A 92 14.71 -3.13 16.44
N ASN A 93 14.31 -3.71 17.58
CA ASN A 93 12.91 -3.85 17.98
C ASN A 93 12.02 -4.49 16.90
N GLY A 94 12.54 -5.48 16.16
CA GLY A 94 11.81 -6.12 15.06
C GLY A 94 11.55 -5.20 13.86
N THR A 95 12.37 -4.16 13.65
CA THR A 95 12.31 -3.30 12.47
C THR A 95 13.46 -3.60 11.52
N PHE A 96 13.15 -3.98 10.27
CA PHE A 96 14.14 -4.37 9.28
C PHE A 96 13.55 -4.33 7.86
N VAL A 97 14.43 -4.35 6.86
CA VAL A 97 14.05 -4.36 5.43
C VAL A 97 14.24 -5.75 4.87
N VAL A 98 13.21 -6.29 4.24
CA VAL A 98 13.23 -7.57 3.53
C VAL A 98 13.17 -7.33 2.03
N SER A 99 13.65 -8.29 1.26
CA SER A 99 13.62 -8.26 -0.19
C SER A 99 13.07 -9.56 -0.76
N ALA A 100 12.45 -9.47 -1.92
CA ALA A 100 12.06 -10.60 -2.73
C ALA A 100 13.11 -10.78 -3.82
N LEU A 101 13.68 -11.98 -3.89
CA LEU A 101 14.57 -12.37 -4.97
C LEU A 101 13.78 -13.19 -5.99
N LEU A 102 13.76 -12.71 -7.23
CA LEU A 102 13.02 -13.28 -8.33
C LEU A 102 13.91 -13.50 -9.55
N GLU A 103 13.77 -14.63 -10.22
CA GLU A 103 14.38 -14.89 -11.52
C GLU A 103 13.33 -15.49 -12.48
N PRO A 104 13.07 -14.86 -13.64
CA PRO A 104 13.59 -13.56 -14.10
C PRO A 104 13.12 -12.39 -13.22
N GLN A 105 13.59 -11.17 -13.52
CA GLN A 105 13.11 -9.96 -12.85
C GLN A 105 11.58 -9.81 -12.97
N LEU A 106 10.97 -9.06 -12.05
CA LEU A 106 9.53 -8.84 -12.01
C LEU A 106 9.00 -8.33 -13.36
N GLN A 107 8.18 -9.14 -14.03
CA GLN A 107 7.57 -8.81 -15.31
C GLN A 107 6.64 -7.59 -15.19
N ARG A 108 6.56 -6.81 -16.27
CA ARG A 108 5.67 -5.64 -16.30
C ARG A 108 4.22 -6.06 -16.12
N GLY A 109 3.49 -5.32 -15.30
CA GLY A 109 2.08 -5.62 -14.98
C GLY A 109 1.91 -6.65 -13.86
N HIS A 110 2.99 -7.27 -13.36
CA HIS A 110 2.97 -8.02 -12.11
C HIS A 110 3.30 -7.12 -10.93
N THR A 111 2.75 -7.46 -9.77
CA THR A 111 3.01 -6.82 -8.49
C THR A 111 3.37 -7.86 -7.44
N LEU A 112 3.99 -7.39 -6.36
CA LEU A 112 4.37 -8.18 -5.20
C LEU A 112 3.56 -7.78 -3.99
N ARG A 113 3.23 -8.78 -3.17
CA ARG A 113 2.63 -8.60 -1.86
C ARG A 113 3.39 -9.43 -0.84
N PHE A 114 3.93 -8.76 0.17
CA PHE A 114 4.56 -9.42 1.31
C PHE A 114 3.51 -9.75 2.36
N LEU A 115 3.55 -10.97 2.88
CA LEU A 115 2.66 -11.46 3.91
C LEU A 115 3.46 -11.89 5.13
N LEU A 116 3.11 -11.33 6.28
CA LEU A 116 3.60 -11.79 7.58
C LEU A 116 2.47 -12.58 8.23
N ASP A 117 2.71 -13.86 8.50
CA ASP A 117 1.73 -14.78 9.09
C ASP A 117 0.40 -14.84 8.31
N GLY A 118 0.49 -14.67 6.98
CA GLY A 118 -0.66 -14.62 6.07
C GLY A 118 -1.34 -13.25 5.99
N ILE A 119 -0.88 -12.24 6.73
CA ILE A 119 -1.43 -10.89 6.73
C ILE A 119 -0.61 -10.00 5.79
N PRO A 120 -1.22 -9.38 4.76
CA PRO A 120 -0.54 -8.41 3.90
C PRO A 120 0.03 -7.23 4.67
N GLN A 121 1.31 -6.94 4.48
CA GLN A 121 2.00 -5.84 5.18
C GLN A 121 1.96 -4.52 4.40
N ALA A 122 1.66 -4.57 3.10
CA ALA A 122 1.50 -3.42 2.23
C ALA A 122 0.55 -3.74 1.06
N ALA A 123 0.08 -2.69 0.39
CA ALA A 123 -0.64 -2.84 -0.87
C ALA A 123 0.25 -3.49 -1.94
N PRO A 124 -0.32 -4.28 -2.89
CA PRO A 124 0.44 -4.85 -3.99
C PRO A 124 1.17 -3.76 -4.79
N SER A 125 2.48 -3.93 -4.99
CA SER A 125 3.30 -2.93 -5.71
C SER A 125 4.43 -3.60 -6.49
N PRO A 126 5.07 -2.93 -7.47
CA PRO A 126 6.23 -3.49 -8.17
C PRO A 126 7.52 -3.49 -7.32
N ALA A 127 7.47 -2.95 -6.09
CA ALA A 127 8.64 -2.90 -5.21
C ALA A 127 9.03 -4.30 -4.75
N THR A 128 10.32 -4.63 -4.91
CA THR A 128 10.89 -5.91 -4.49
C THR A 128 11.42 -5.88 -3.06
N SER A 129 11.26 -4.78 -2.34
CA SER A 129 11.64 -4.66 -0.93
C SER A 129 10.54 -4.02 -0.10
N LEU A 130 10.51 -4.37 1.18
CA LEU A 130 9.56 -3.82 2.14
C LEU A 130 10.24 -3.63 3.49
N GLN A 131 9.99 -2.49 4.13
CA GLN A 131 10.35 -2.30 5.53
C GLN A 131 9.23 -2.83 6.43
N LEU A 132 9.59 -3.81 7.26
CA LEU A 132 8.76 -4.28 8.36
C LEU A 132 9.10 -3.46 9.61
N ASN A 133 8.08 -3.05 10.35
CA ASN A 133 8.25 -2.19 11.51
C ASN A 133 7.63 -2.83 12.74
N ASN A 134 8.40 -2.83 13.82
CA ASN A 134 7.94 -3.24 15.15
C ASN A 134 7.22 -4.60 15.15
N ILE A 135 7.81 -5.60 14.49
CA ILE A 135 7.26 -6.96 14.50
C ILE A 135 7.12 -7.44 15.95
N GLU A 136 6.00 -8.13 16.23
CA GLU A 136 5.71 -8.65 17.55
C GLU A 136 6.70 -9.74 17.95
N ARG A 137 6.74 -10.09 19.24
CA ARG A 137 7.59 -11.19 19.70
C ARG A 137 6.97 -12.53 19.33
N GLY A 138 7.81 -13.53 19.07
CA GLY A 138 7.41 -14.90 18.76
C GLY A 138 7.95 -15.37 17.42
N ASP A 139 7.42 -16.50 16.96
CA ASP A 139 7.76 -17.09 15.67
C ASP A 139 6.86 -16.52 14.59
N HIS A 140 7.48 -16.17 13.48
CA HIS A 140 6.84 -15.53 12.34
C HIS A 140 7.18 -16.24 11.05
N ARG A 141 6.27 -16.11 10.08
CA ARG A 141 6.41 -16.64 8.72
C ARG A 141 6.27 -15.50 7.73
N LEU A 142 7.32 -15.27 6.96
CA LEU A 142 7.31 -14.28 5.89
C LEU A 142 7.22 -14.96 4.53
N GLN A 143 6.30 -14.49 3.70
CA GLN A 143 6.09 -14.96 2.34
C GLN A 143 5.95 -13.78 1.39
N VAL A 144 6.23 -14.02 0.11
CA VAL A 144 5.90 -13.09 -0.96
C VAL A 144 5.01 -13.76 -2.00
N GLU A 145 3.99 -13.04 -2.43
CA GLU A 145 3.11 -13.42 -3.54
C GLU A 145 3.40 -12.54 -4.75
N VAL A 146 3.37 -13.15 -5.92
CA VAL A 146 3.32 -12.45 -7.20
C VAL A 146 1.87 -12.42 -7.67
N LEU A 147 1.39 -11.23 -8.03
CA LEU A 147 0.05 -10.99 -8.50
C LEU A 147 0.07 -10.46 -9.94
N SER A 148 -0.95 -10.84 -10.71
CA SER A 148 -1.30 -10.24 -11.99
C SER A 148 -2.69 -9.61 -11.84
N GLY A 149 -2.74 -8.29 -11.66
CA GLY A 149 -3.93 -7.62 -11.13
C GLY A 149 -4.23 -8.10 -9.71
N ASP A 150 -5.45 -8.59 -9.47
CA ASP A 150 -5.87 -9.11 -8.16
C ASP A 150 -5.63 -10.62 -7.99
N ARG A 151 -5.17 -11.30 -9.05
CA ARG A 151 -4.96 -12.74 -9.04
C ARG A 151 -3.55 -13.07 -8.59
N VAL A 152 -3.43 -13.87 -7.53
CA VAL A 152 -2.16 -14.50 -7.14
C VAL A 152 -1.78 -15.53 -8.21
N ILE A 153 -0.62 -15.36 -8.84
CA ILE A 153 -0.10 -16.27 -9.87
C ILE A 153 1.01 -17.18 -9.33
N GLN A 154 1.72 -16.75 -8.28
CA GLN A 154 2.77 -17.53 -7.63
C GLN A 154 2.98 -17.08 -6.18
N ARG A 155 3.45 -17.98 -5.32
CA ARG A 155 3.81 -17.71 -3.92
C ARG A 155 5.15 -18.35 -3.61
N SER A 156 5.98 -17.68 -2.80
CA SER A 156 7.24 -18.23 -2.30
C SER A 156 7.01 -19.30 -1.24
N GLU A 157 8.07 -20.04 -0.91
CA GLU A 157 8.14 -20.74 0.37
C GLU A 157 8.08 -19.74 1.54
N ALA A 158 7.66 -20.22 2.71
CA ALA A 158 7.66 -19.43 3.94
C ALA A 158 9.05 -19.41 4.56
N GLU A 159 9.59 -18.21 4.73
CA GLU A 159 10.79 -18.00 5.53
C GLU A 159 10.39 -17.83 7.00
N LEU A 160 10.96 -18.65 7.87
CA LEU A 160 10.67 -18.67 9.31
C LEU A 160 11.70 -17.84 10.06
N PHE A 161 11.26 -17.03 11.01
CA PHE A 161 12.16 -16.28 11.89
C PHE A 161 11.51 -16.01 13.25
N THR A 162 12.33 -15.76 14.26
CA THR A 162 11.86 -15.52 15.64
C THR A 162 12.29 -14.13 16.10
N VAL A 163 11.36 -13.41 16.75
CA VAL A 163 11.60 -12.10 17.34
C VAL A 163 11.52 -12.22 18.86
N GLN A 164 12.57 -11.78 19.57
CA GLN A 164 12.63 -11.78 21.02
C GLN A 164 12.66 -10.35 21.57
N ARG A 165 11.97 -10.10 22.69
CA ARG A 165 12.04 -8.83 23.43
C ARG A 165 12.60 -9.07 24.83
N VAL A 166 13.62 -8.33 25.21
CA VAL A 166 14.13 -8.31 26.59
C VAL A 166 13.26 -7.40 27.44
N ASN A 167 12.70 -7.93 28.52
CA ASN A 167 11.99 -7.11 29.48
C ASN A 167 12.99 -6.53 30.49
N THR A 168 13.30 -5.25 30.35
CA THR A 168 14.23 -4.54 31.26
C THR A 168 13.55 -3.98 32.52
N SER A 169 12.24 -4.22 32.72
CA SER A 169 11.50 -3.71 33.89
C SER A 169 11.57 -4.62 35.13
N SER A 170 12.52 -5.55 35.18
CA SER A 170 12.81 -6.28 36.43
C SER A 170 13.32 -5.28 37.49
N PRO A 171 12.68 -5.17 38.67
CA PRO A 171 13.23 -4.39 39.76
C PRO A 171 14.59 -4.99 40.09
N ALA A 172 15.67 -4.28 39.75
CA ALA A 172 16.98 -4.65 40.24
C ALA A 172 16.87 -4.79 41.76
N LEU A 173 17.28 -5.93 42.30
CA LEU A 173 17.62 -6.07 43.72
C LEU A 173 18.64 -4.97 44.01
N ARG A 174 18.16 -3.82 44.50
CA ARG A 174 19.03 -2.73 44.91
C ARG A 174 19.96 -3.34 45.96
N PRO A 175 21.29 -3.33 45.76
CA PRO A 175 22.20 -3.79 46.78
C PRO A 175 21.88 -3.06 48.09
N PRO A 176 21.83 -3.75 49.23
CA PRO A 176 21.60 -3.08 50.50
C PRO A 176 22.67 -2.00 50.70
N PRO A 177 22.31 -0.82 51.26
CA PRO A 177 23.27 0.25 51.47
C PRO A 177 24.46 -0.23 52.33
N PRO A 178 25.69 0.25 52.05
CA PRO A 178 26.86 -0.15 52.81
C PRO A 178 26.69 0.22 54.29
N LYS A 179 27.05 -0.72 55.18
CA LYS A 179 26.99 -0.48 56.63
C LYS A 179 27.98 0.65 57.00
N PRO A 180 27.58 1.59 57.88
CA PRO A 180 28.48 2.66 58.32
C PRO A 180 29.69 2.07 59.05
N LYS A 181 30.88 2.56 58.70
CA LYS A 181 32.15 2.17 59.32
C LYS A 181 32.21 2.80 60.72
N PRO A 182 32.55 2.05 61.79
CA PRO A 182 32.70 2.64 63.11
C PRO A 182 33.88 3.63 63.11
N ALA A 183 33.66 4.79 63.72
CA ALA A 183 34.71 5.77 63.98
C ALA A 183 35.65 5.21 65.07
N SER A 184 36.96 5.26 64.81
CA SER A 184 38.01 5.09 65.82
C SER A 184 38.23 6.39 66.59
#